data_AF-A0AAN7DDI3-F1
#
_entry.id   AF-A0AAN7DDI3-F1
#
_cell.length_a   1.000
_cell.length_b   1.000
_cell.length_c   1.000
_cell.angle_alpha   90.00
_cell.angle_beta   90.00
_cell.angle_gamma   90.00
#
_symmetry.space_group_name_H-M   'P 1'
#
loop_
_entity.id
_entity.type
_entity.pdbx_description
1 polymer ?
#
loop_
_entity_poly.entity_id
_entity_poly.type
_entity_poly.pdbx_seq_one_letter_code
_entity_poly.pdbx_strand_id
1 'polypeptide(L)'
;MWTLPKERRCLGVVDIQIQASTLYFRWLHPLLVQDQDVIDSHPVSYLLSYHIRNVNGYPHHQIPLLFPSARRTKGLKKQRTGTVDMLYRAVDYLPKSFDAAPINTATAMTLPLQAAFYVPPSSSLVVPLKVKVMMVSDKRAPSTVFRGLASGTLKFQPYFLPVYNPAPLVDPGVSFAPLVDQFCLNDGQPLGNAQASAKTFRLSVLSSMEQPLVLQNISASHWKFFWPLSLTYIQRNVIYRLITGCIPSRSRLHYMMPGVFESHNCPVCLSPNETASHLLFDCPPKEKVWQGVIFEFLWPTTSITDIKEALLSLDFSDIWYSQVKGIHPYIVLLITLSQIWLAHMRFVFDNIILVPEAILVNIRFTVRQTVDEDQIHSLL
;
A
#
# COMPACT_ATOMS: atom_id res chain seq x y z
N MET A 1 -16.96 -22.06 -8.97
CA MET A 1 -18.16 -21.23 -9.16
C MET A 1 -18.08 -20.03 -8.20
N TRP A 2 -17.33 -18.97 -8.53
CA TRP A 2 -17.05 -17.83 -7.62
C TRP A 2 -17.17 -16.45 -8.28
N THR A 3 -17.62 -16.39 -9.52
CA THR A 3 -17.91 -15.13 -10.22
C THR A 3 -19.15 -15.34 -11.09
N LEU A 4 -20.32 -14.93 -10.60
CA LEU A 4 -21.47 -14.72 -11.48
C LEU A 4 -21.39 -13.31 -12.09
N PRO A 5 -21.83 -13.13 -13.35
CA PRO A 5 -21.89 -11.81 -13.99
C PRO A 5 -22.76 -10.82 -13.20
N LYS A 6 -22.42 -9.54 -13.35
CA LYS A 6 -22.92 -8.35 -12.62
C LYS A 6 -24.45 -8.22 -12.52
N GLU A 7 -25.20 -8.95 -13.33
CA GLU A 7 -26.66 -8.93 -13.44
C GLU A 7 -27.36 -9.71 -12.32
N ARG A 8 -26.67 -10.63 -11.62
CA ARG A 8 -27.23 -11.38 -10.48
C ARG A 8 -26.70 -10.83 -9.16
N ARG A 9 -27.04 -9.58 -8.84
CA ARG A 9 -26.77 -8.99 -7.53
C ARG A 9 -27.60 -9.68 -6.46
N CYS A 10 -26.94 -10.48 -5.63
CA CYS A 10 -27.10 -10.55 -4.18
C CYS A 10 -26.08 -11.57 -3.66
N LEU A 11 -24.91 -11.11 -3.24
CA LEU A 11 -24.07 -11.87 -2.31
C LEU A 11 -24.83 -11.85 -0.97
N GLY A 12 -25.86 -12.69 -0.85
CA GLY A 12 -26.54 -12.94 0.41
C GLY A 12 -25.54 -13.51 1.40
N VAL A 13 -25.43 -12.87 2.57
CA VAL A 13 -24.67 -13.26 3.78
C VAL A 13 -23.68 -14.41 3.55
N VAL A 14 -22.59 -14.13 2.83
CA VAL A 14 -21.41 -14.99 2.78
C VAL A 14 -20.46 -14.46 3.85
N ASP A 15 -19.83 -15.36 4.61
CA ASP A 15 -18.79 -15.07 5.61
C ASP A 15 -17.96 -13.82 5.25
N ILE A 16 -17.89 -12.87 6.18
CA ILE A 16 -17.24 -11.56 5.97
C ILE A 16 -15.77 -11.70 5.52
N GLN A 17 -15.09 -12.77 5.94
CA GLN A 17 -13.72 -13.07 5.53
C GLN A 17 -13.64 -13.56 4.08
N ILE A 18 -14.62 -14.36 3.66
CA ILE A 18 -14.75 -14.84 2.28
C ILE A 18 -15.12 -13.68 1.35
N GLN A 19 -16.05 -12.83 1.77
CA GLN A 19 -16.44 -11.63 1.02
C GLN A 19 -15.27 -10.66 0.86
N ALA A 20 -14.51 -10.40 1.94
CA ALA A 20 -13.29 -9.60 1.88
C ALA A 20 -12.24 -10.22 0.95
N SER A 21 -11.98 -11.52 1.07
CA SER A 21 -11.00 -12.23 0.23
C SER A 21 -11.39 -12.22 -1.25
N THR A 22 -12.69 -12.29 -1.56
CA THR A 22 -13.21 -12.19 -2.94
C THR A 22 -12.96 -10.81 -3.56
N LEU A 23 -13.01 -9.73 -2.77
CA LEU A 23 -12.67 -8.39 -3.25
C LEU A 23 -11.17 -8.27 -3.59
N TYR A 24 -10.30 -8.89 -2.79
CA TYR A 24 -8.87 -8.96 -3.09
C TYR A 24 -8.57 -9.84 -4.30
N PHE A 25 -9.40 -10.85 -4.58
CA PHE A 25 -9.24 -11.71 -5.75
C PHE A 25 -9.25 -10.92 -7.08
N ARG A 26 -9.98 -9.79 -7.15
CA ARG A 26 -9.96 -8.89 -8.32
C ARG A 26 -8.56 -8.38 -8.67
N TRP A 27 -7.71 -8.18 -7.66
CA TRP A 27 -6.34 -7.71 -7.82
C TRP A 27 -5.34 -8.85 -7.96
N LEU A 28 -5.67 -10.02 -7.41
CA LEU A 28 -4.86 -11.24 -7.51
C LEU A 28 -4.97 -11.92 -8.87
N HIS A 29 -6.17 -11.94 -9.45
CA HIS A 29 -6.43 -12.66 -10.69
C HIS A 29 -5.54 -12.20 -11.85
N PRO A 30 -5.38 -10.89 -12.14
CA PRO A 30 -4.44 -10.43 -13.16
C PRO A 30 -3.00 -10.86 -12.88
N LEU A 31 -2.57 -10.81 -11.63
CA LEU A 31 -1.21 -11.21 -11.22
C LEU A 31 -0.93 -12.71 -11.37
N LEU A 32 -1.96 -13.55 -11.28
CA LEU A 32 -1.81 -15.00 -11.36
C LEU A 32 -1.95 -15.53 -12.80
N VAL A 33 -2.69 -14.84 -13.66
CA VAL A 33 -3.13 -15.36 -14.96
C VAL A 33 -2.49 -14.64 -16.14
N GLN A 34 -2.11 -13.36 -16.01
CA GLN A 34 -1.56 -12.59 -17.12
C GLN A 34 -0.04 -12.76 -17.25
N ASP A 35 0.44 -12.66 -18.48
CA ASP A 35 1.87 -12.64 -18.79
C ASP A 35 2.56 -11.40 -18.22
N GLN A 36 3.87 -11.50 -17.98
CA GLN A 36 4.63 -10.42 -17.35
C GLN A 36 4.57 -9.12 -18.15
N ASP A 37 4.58 -9.18 -19.49
CA ASP A 37 4.47 -8.00 -20.35
C ASP A 37 3.13 -7.26 -20.15
N VAL A 38 2.04 -8.01 -19.97
CA VAL A 38 0.71 -7.45 -19.71
C VAL A 38 0.66 -6.85 -18.30
N ILE A 39 1.26 -7.52 -17.32
CA ILE A 39 1.37 -7.01 -15.94
C ILE A 39 2.19 -5.72 -15.90
N ASP A 40 3.29 -5.67 -16.64
CA ASP A 40 4.21 -4.53 -16.68
C ASP A 40 3.60 -3.33 -17.41
N SER A 41 2.70 -3.57 -18.37
CA SER A 41 1.92 -2.51 -19.02
C SER A 41 0.88 -1.85 -18.13
N HIS A 42 0.43 -2.52 -17.05
CA HIS A 42 -0.57 -1.99 -16.13
C HIS A 42 0.09 -1.45 -14.85
N PRO A 43 0.07 -0.12 -14.60
CA PRO A 43 0.93 0.51 -13.59
C PRO A 43 0.70 -0.01 -12.17
N VAL A 44 -0.54 -0.35 -11.81
CA VAL A 44 -0.86 -0.92 -10.49
C VAL A 44 -0.40 -2.38 -10.37
N SER A 45 -0.53 -3.15 -11.46
CA SER A 45 -0.16 -4.57 -11.47
C SER A 45 1.36 -4.71 -11.49
N TYR A 46 2.05 -3.86 -12.26
CA TYR A 46 3.49 -3.69 -12.26
C TYR A 46 4.02 -3.41 -10.85
N LEU A 47 3.53 -2.35 -10.20
CA LEU A 47 3.99 -1.97 -8.86
C LEU A 47 3.75 -3.07 -7.84
N LEU A 48 2.61 -3.77 -7.93
CA LEU A 48 2.28 -4.84 -7.01
C LEU A 48 3.13 -6.09 -7.25
N SER A 49 3.32 -6.50 -8.50
CA SER A 49 4.24 -7.57 -8.91
C SER A 49 5.67 -7.26 -8.48
N TYR A 50 6.17 -6.06 -8.76
CA TYR A 50 7.51 -5.61 -8.37
C TYR A 50 7.69 -5.65 -6.85
N HIS A 51 6.72 -5.15 -6.09
CA HIS A 51 6.78 -5.13 -4.64
C HIS A 51 6.80 -6.55 -4.04
N ILE A 52 5.97 -7.47 -4.56
CA ILE A 52 5.96 -8.87 -4.13
C ILE A 52 7.30 -9.56 -4.45
N ARG A 53 7.86 -9.33 -5.65
CA ARG A 53 9.18 -9.87 -6.04
C ARG A 53 10.28 -9.38 -5.10
N ASN A 54 10.33 -8.07 -4.85
CA ASN A 54 11.34 -7.43 -4.03
C ASN A 54 11.30 -7.90 -2.57
N VAL A 55 10.10 -7.97 -1.97
CA VAL A 55 9.94 -8.38 -0.55
C VAL A 55 10.39 -9.83 -0.32
N ASN A 56 10.18 -10.71 -1.29
CA ASN A 56 10.51 -12.13 -1.14
C ASN A 56 11.84 -12.53 -1.77
N GLY A 57 12.42 -11.69 -2.62
CA GLY A 57 13.62 -12.00 -3.39
C GLY A 57 13.41 -13.11 -4.41
N TYR A 58 12.23 -13.17 -5.02
CA TYR A 58 11.91 -14.11 -6.12
C TYR A 58 11.73 -13.34 -7.44
N PRO A 59 12.19 -13.90 -8.58
CA PRO A 59 12.03 -13.26 -9.89
C PRO A 59 10.57 -13.27 -10.38
N HIS A 60 9.74 -14.19 -9.87
CA HIS A 60 8.34 -14.35 -10.23
C HIS A 60 7.46 -14.10 -9.00
N HIS A 61 6.51 -13.15 -9.08
CA HIS A 61 5.60 -12.82 -7.97
C HIS A 61 4.60 -13.94 -7.67
N GLN A 62 4.31 -14.81 -8.63
CA GLN A 62 3.41 -15.95 -8.48
C GLN A 62 3.92 -16.92 -7.40
N ILE A 63 5.23 -17.08 -7.27
CA ILE A 63 5.83 -18.04 -6.32
C ILE A 63 5.48 -17.68 -4.86
N PRO A 64 5.78 -16.48 -4.33
CA PRO A 64 5.37 -16.12 -2.98
C PRO A 64 3.86 -15.92 -2.80
N LEU A 65 3.10 -15.67 -3.86
CA LEU A 65 1.64 -15.66 -3.78
C LEU A 65 1.10 -17.08 -3.53
N LEU A 66 1.52 -18.06 -4.33
CA LEU A 66 0.99 -19.42 -4.31
C LEU A 66 1.58 -20.28 -3.18
N PHE A 67 2.86 -20.11 -2.86
CA PHE A 67 3.61 -20.94 -1.92
C PHE A 67 3.98 -20.17 -0.65
N PRO A 68 3.29 -20.40 0.49
CA PRO A 68 3.62 -19.75 1.75
C PRO A 68 5.08 -19.95 2.22
N SER A 69 5.70 -21.07 1.85
CA SER A 69 7.12 -21.36 2.14
C SER A 69 8.09 -20.40 1.45
N ALA A 70 7.69 -19.76 0.35
CA ALA A 70 8.51 -18.77 -0.36
C ALA A 70 8.46 -17.37 0.29
N ARG A 71 7.57 -17.15 1.26
CA ARG A 71 7.37 -15.83 1.88
C ARG A 71 8.45 -15.56 2.92
N ARG A 72 9.29 -14.54 2.69
CA ARG A 72 10.35 -14.19 3.64
C ARG A 72 9.76 -13.50 4.87
N THR A 73 9.73 -14.21 6.00
CA THR A 73 9.29 -13.69 7.32
C THR A 73 10.25 -12.69 7.96
N LYS A 74 11.41 -12.40 7.35
CA LYS A 74 12.43 -11.51 7.93
C LYS A 74 12.11 -10.01 7.81
N GLY A 75 11.22 -9.60 6.90
CA GLY A 75 10.89 -8.18 6.68
C GLY A 75 9.63 -7.66 7.38
N LEU A 76 8.70 -8.54 7.77
CA LEU A 76 7.35 -8.17 8.24
C LEU A 76 7.17 -8.30 9.76
N LYS A 77 8.26 -8.50 10.51
CA LYS A 77 8.17 -8.92 11.92
C LYS A 77 7.78 -7.85 12.91
N LYS A 78 7.57 -6.59 12.53
CA LYS A 78 7.05 -5.57 13.45
C LYS A 78 6.18 -4.54 12.72
N GLN A 79 4.91 -4.51 13.15
CA GLN A 79 3.97 -3.38 13.10
C GLN A 79 3.34 -3.07 11.72
N ARG A 80 2.07 -3.50 11.58
CA ARG A 80 1.07 -3.28 10.50
C ARG A 80 1.00 -4.35 9.41
N THR A 81 -0.22 -4.85 9.19
CA THR A 81 -0.62 -5.72 8.08
C THR A 81 -0.51 -4.92 6.78
N GLY A 82 0.49 -5.22 5.95
CA GLY A 82 0.68 -4.53 4.68
C GLY A 82 -0.32 -4.99 3.62
N THR A 83 -0.46 -4.25 2.53
CA THR A 83 -1.28 -4.64 1.36
C THR A 83 -0.91 -6.05 0.87
N VAL A 84 0.38 -6.39 0.88
CA VAL A 84 0.89 -7.71 0.49
C VAL A 84 0.45 -8.81 1.47
N ASP A 85 0.37 -8.53 2.77
CA ASP A 85 -0.13 -9.48 3.77
C ASP A 85 -1.62 -9.77 3.55
N MET A 86 -2.41 -8.75 3.19
CA MET A 86 -3.82 -8.94 2.85
C MET A 86 -4.00 -9.79 1.59
N LEU A 87 -3.13 -9.61 0.59
CA LEU A 87 -3.11 -10.45 -0.61
C LEU A 87 -2.70 -11.88 -0.29
N TYR A 88 -1.68 -12.10 0.56
CA TYR A 88 -1.30 -13.44 0.99
C TYR A 88 -2.44 -14.17 1.69
N ARG A 89 -3.11 -13.49 2.63
CA ARG A 89 -4.27 -14.05 3.33
C ARG A 89 -5.37 -14.39 2.34
N ALA A 90 -5.71 -13.48 1.43
CA ALA A 90 -6.73 -13.72 0.43
C ALA A 90 -6.39 -14.91 -0.49
N VAL A 91 -5.13 -15.04 -0.93
CA VAL A 91 -4.68 -16.19 -1.72
C VAL A 91 -4.74 -17.49 -0.91
N ASP A 92 -4.41 -17.46 0.38
CA ASP A 92 -4.43 -18.66 1.25
C ASP A 92 -5.84 -19.16 1.56
N TYR A 93 -6.83 -18.28 1.56
CA TYR A 93 -8.23 -18.67 1.69
C TYR A 93 -8.79 -19.35 0.43
N LEU A 94 -8.11 -19.25 -0.72
CA LEU A 94 -8.56 -19.93 -1.93
C LEU A 94 -8.37 -21.45 -1.77
N PRO A 95 -9.37 -22.27 -2.12
CA PRO A 95 -9.18 -23.72 -2.19
C PRO A 95 -8.16 -24.02 -3.29
N LYS A 96 -7.01 -24.57 -2.89
CA LYS A 96 -5.92 -24.97 -3.79
C LYS A 96 -5.82 -26.49 -3.78
N SER A 97 -5.99 -27.11 -4.94
CA SER A 97 -5.44 -28.43 -5.21
C SER A 97 -4.48 -28.28 -6.37
N PHE A 98 -3.25 -28.75 -6.16
CA PHE A 98 -2.24 -28.80 -7.20
C PHE A 98 -2.14 -30.20 -7.80
N ASP A 99 -3.04 -31.13 -7.43
CA ASP A 99 -2.85 -32.56 -7.70
C ASP A 99 -2.82 -32.88 -9.20
N ALA A 100 -3.52 -32.07 -10.00
CA ALA A 100 -3.60 -32.18 -11.45
C ALA A 100 -2.84 -31.08 -12.21
N ALA A 101 -2.05 -30.22 -11.54
CA ALA A 101 -1.38 -29.10 -12.18
C ALA A 101 -0.10 -29.55 -12.90
N PRO A 102 -0.02 -29.46 -14.24
CA PRO A 102 1.23 -29.76 -14.94
C PRO A 102 2.22 -28.60 -14.73
N ILE A 103 3.42 -28.91 -14.24
CA ILE A 103 4.55 -27.97 -14.23
C ILE A 103 5.64 -28.49 -15.16
N ASN A 104 6.45 -27.59 -15.72
CA ASN A 104 7.63 -27.96 -16.51
C ASN A 104 8.91 -27.91 -15.63
N THR A 105 10.01 -28.44 -16.15
CA THR A 105 11.29 -28.50 -15.43
C THR A 105 11.80 -27.11 -15.02
N ALA A 106 11.66 -26.10 -15.89
CA ALA A 106 12.10 -24.74 -15.58
C ALA A 106 11.32 -24.16 -14.39
N THR A 107 9.99 -24.32 -14.38
CA THR A 107 9.14 -23.93 -13.25
C THR A 107 9.56 -24.67 -11.98
N ALA A 108 9.76 -25.99 -12.05
CA ALA A 108 10.16 -26.81 -10.90
C ALA A 108 11.45 -26.31 -10.24
N MET A 109 12.46 -25.93 -11.04
CA MET A 109 13.75 -25.45 -10.54
C MET A 109 13.68 -24.09 -9.83
N THR A 110 12.66 -23.28 -10.12
CA THR A 110 12.43 -21.99 -9.46
C THR A 110 11.62 -22.09 -8.17
N LEU A 111 11.12 -23.29 -7.81
CA LEU A 111 10.34 -23.47 -6.59
C LEU A 111 11.22 -23.60 -5.34
N PRO A 112 10.71 -23.20 -4.16
CA PRO A 112 11.31 -23.59 -2.89
C PRO A 112 11.35 -25.12 -2.77
N LEU A 113 12.41 -25.66 -2.17
CA LEU A 113 12.57 -27.09 -1.99
C LEU A 113 11.40 -27.70 -1.20
N GLN A 114 10.89 -26.98 -0.19
CA GLN A 114 9.72 -27.41 0.58
C GLN A 114 8.43 -27.52 -0.25
N ALA A 115 8.33 -26.81 -1.38
CA ALA A 115 7.17 -26.93 -2.26
C ALA A 115 7.18 -28.25 -3.06
N ALA A 116 8.31 -28.95 -3.16
CA ALA A 116 8.38 -30.20 -3.93
C ALA A 116 7.78 -31.41 -3.20
N PHE A 117 7.64 -31.37 -1.87
CA PHE A 117 7.23 -32.52 -1.07
C PHE A 117 6.33 -32.15 0.11
N TYR A 118 5.68 -33.16 0.69
CA TYR A 118 4.90 -33.04 1.92
C TYR A 118 5.20 -34.18 2.89
N VAL A 119 4.88 -33.96 4.16
CA VAL A 119 4.93 -34.99 5.21
C VAL A 119 3.55 -35.65 5.25
N PRO A 120 3.41 -36.95 4.97
CA PRO A 120 2.13 -37.64 5.05
C PRO A 120 1.66 -37.71 6.52
N PRO A 121 0.34 -37.76 6.79
CA PRO A 121 -0.20 -37.80 8.16
C PRO A 121 0.32 -38.98 9.01
N SER A 122 0.79 -40.05 8.36
CA SER A 122 1.37 -41.23 8.99
C SER A 122 2.81 -41.04 9.48
N SER A 123 3.43 -39.88 9.23
CA SER A 123 4.83 -39.61 9.58
C SER A 123 4.96 -38.51 10.65
N SER A 124 5.86 -38.73 11.61
CA SER A 124 6.26 -37.75 12.63
C SER A 124 7.48 -36.91 12.21
N LEU A 125 7.92 -37.00 10.96
CA LEU A 125 9.13 -36.33 10.48
C LEU A 125 8.97 -34.80 10.50
N VAL A 126 9.86 -34.13 11.24
CA VAL A 126 9.94 -32.66 11.24
C VAL A 126 10.91 -32.21 10.14
N VAL A 127 10.40 -31.40 9.20
CA VAL A 127 11.21 -30.84 8.10
C VAL A 127 12.28 -29.89 8.67
N PRO A 128 13.58 -30.10 8.36
CA PRO A 128 14.65 -29.24 8.87
C PRO A 128 14.48 -27.78 8.48
N LEU A 129 14.85 -26.86 9.38
CA LEU A 129 14.78 -25.41 9.10
C LEU A 129 15.56 -25.00 7.85
N LYS A 130 16.66 -25.70 7.54
CA LYS A 130 17.46 -25.45 6.34
C LYS A 130 16.67 -25.63 5.05
N VAL A 131 15.71 -26.57 5.00
CA VAL A 131 14.85 -26.79 3.83
C VAL A 131 13.99 -25.56 3.53
N LYS A 132 13.57 -24.80 4.55
CA LYS A 132 12.72 -23.61 4.40
C LYS A 132 13.38 -22.47 3.64
N VAL A 133 14.70 -22.50 3.48
CA VAL A 133 15.47 -21.46 2.78
C VAL A 133 16.13 -21.97 1.51
N MET A 134 15.86 -23.23 1.13
CA MET A 134 16.47 -23.87 -0.03
C MET A 134 15.54 -23.86 -1.23
N MET A 135 16.14 -23.90 -2.41
CA MET A 135 15.50 -23.98 -3.71
C MET A 135 15.65 -25.40 -4.27
N VAL A 136 14.76 -25.80 -5.18
CA VAL A 136 14.90 -27.07 -5.91
C VAL A 136 16.20 -27.09 -6.71
N SER A 137 16.63 -25.95 -7.23
CA SER A 137 17.89 -25.78 -7.95
C SER A 137 19.17 -25.93 -7.10
N ASP A 138 19.05 -26.02 -5.77
CA ASP A 138 20.22 -26.14 -4.92
C ASP A 138 20.89 -27.50 -5.11
N LYS A 139 22.20 -27.49 -5.43
CA LYS A 139 22.98 -28.69 -5.78
C LYS A 139 22.97 -29.83 -4.74
N ARG A 140 22.58 -29.56 -3.49
CA ARG A 140 22.56 -30.56 -2.41
C ARG A 140 21.41 -30.31 -1.44
N ALA A 141 20.29 -31.01 -1.61
CA ALA A 141 19.27 -31.10 -0.58
C ALA A 141 19.82 -31.80 0.69
N PRO A 142 19.29 -31.52 1.89
CA PRO A 142 19.71 -32.20 3.11
C PRO A 142 19.51 -33.72 2.99
N SER A 143 20.45 -34.52 3.50
CA SER A 143 20.38 -35.98 3.47
C SER A 143 19.11 -36.54 4.14
N THR A 144 18.54 -35.80 5.07
CA THR A 144 17.24 -36.09 5.71
C THR A 144 16.07 -36.02 4.75
N VAL A 145 16.10 -35.15 3.74
CA VAL A 145 15.07 -35.08 2.68
C VAL A 145 15.16 -36.32 1.80
N PHE A 146 16.37 -36.69 1.36
CA PHE A 146 16.59 -37.90 0.56
C PHE A 146 16.19 -39.17 1.31
N ARG A 147 16.63 -39.31 2.57
CA ARG A 147 16.26 -40.45 3.43
C ARG A 147 14.74 -40.45 3.70
N GLY A 148 14.15 -39.27 3.85
CA GLY A 148 12.73 -39.10 4.07
C GLY A 148 11.90 -39.60 2.88
N LEU A 149 12.30 -39.19 1.68
CA LEU A 149 11.67 -39.63 0.42
C LEU A 149 11.88 -41.14 0.19
N ALA A 150 13.09 -41.64 0.40
CA ALA A 150 13.42 -43.06 0.24
C ALA A 150 12.67 -43.99 1.22
N SER A 151 12.43 -43.51 2.45
CA SER A 151 11.68 -44.25 3.48
C SER A 151 10.16 -44.05 3.41
N GLY A 152 9.67 -43.21 2.50
CA GLY A 152 8.25 -42.85 2.40
C GLY A 152 7.73 -41.95 3.53
N THR A 153 8.62 -41.46 4.40
CA THR A 153 8.30 -40.47 5.45
C THR A 153 8.17 -39.04 4.88
N LEU A 154 8.61 -38.83 3.64
CA LEU A 154 8.23 -37.72 2.78
C LEU A 154 7.67 -38.28 1.48
N LYS A 155 6.74 -37.56 0.86
CA LYS A 155 6.25 -37.86 -0.48
C LYS A 155 6.37 -36.63 -1.37
N PHE A 156 6.71 -36.82 -2.64
CA PHE A 156 6.63 -35.74 -3.61
C PHE A 156 5.20 -35.25 -3.75
N GLN A 157 5.05 -33.95 -4.02
CA GLN A 157 3.77 -33.40 -4.42
C GLN A 157 3.34 -34.00 -5.77
N PRO A 158 2.04 -34.27 -6.00
CA PRO A 158 1.60 -34.94 -7.22
C PRO A 158 1.97 -34.20 -8.51
N TYR A 159 1.91 -32.86 -8.52
CA TYR A 159 2.37 -32.02 -9.64
C TYR A 159 3.87 -32.09 -9.90
N PHE A 160 4.68 -32.51 -8.92
CA PHE A 160 6.13 -32.57 -9.04
C PHE A 160 6.61 -33.92 -9.62
N LEU A 161 5.77 -34.96 -9.56
CA LEU A 161 6.09 -36.28 -10.10
C LEU A 161 6.38 -36.29 -11.61
N PRO A 162 5.65 -35.56 -12.48
CA PRO A 162 5.88 -35.60 -13.93
C PRO A 162 7.22 -34.99 -14.37
N VAL A 163 7.80 -34.08 -13.57
CA VAL A 163 9.10 -33.44 -13.84
C VAL A 163 10.27 -34.15 -13.17
N TYR A 164 9.96 -35.08 -12.26
CA TYR A 164 10.95 -35.94 -11.63
C TYR A 164 11.35 -37.05 -12.60
N ASN A 165 12.34 -36.77 -13.44
CA ASN A 165 13.06 -37.79 -14.19
C ASN A 165 14.33 -38.17 -13.40
N PRO A 166 14.59 -39.47 -13.14
CA PRO A 166 15.89 -39.89 -12.62
C PRO A 166 16.96 -39.52 -13.66
N ALA A 167 17.75 -38.48 -13.37
CA ALA A 167 18.76 -38.00 -14.30
C ALA A 167 19.93 -38.99 -14.40
N PRO A 168 20.42 -39.31 -15.62
CA PRO A 168 21.71 -39.95 -15.82
C PRO A 168 22.83 -38.99 -15.36
N LEU A 169 23.81 -39.53 -14.64
CA LEU A 169 24.99 -38.82 -14.12
C LEU A 169 25.91 -38.33 -15.25
N VAL A 170 25.76 -37.09 -15.74
CA VAL A 170 26.89 -36.30 -16.29
C VAL A 170 26.63 -34.80 -16.12
N ASP A 171 27.53 -34.10 -15.43
CA ASP A 171 27.61 -32.64 -15.36
C ASP A 171 28.61 -32.16 -16.45
N PRO A 172 28.35 -31.03 -17.12
CA PRO A 172 29.29 -29.93 -16.98
C PRO A 172 28.56 -28.61 -16.74
N GLY A 173 28.86 -27.99 -15.61
CA GLY A 173 28.24 -26.74 -15.16
C GLY A 173 28.61 -25.55 -16.05
N VAL A 174 27.59 -24.86 -16.55
CA VAL A 174 27.72 -23.50 -17.08
C VAL A 174 27.84 -22.52 -15.90
N SER A 175 28.88 -21.68 -15.92
CA SER A 175 29.10 -20.59 -14.96
C SER A 175 29.06 -19.25 -15.67
N PHE A 176 28.22 -18.34 -15.19
CA PHE A 176 28.11 -16.96 -15.68
C PHE A 176 28.96 -15.96 -14.87
N ALA A 177 29.72 -16.43 -13.87
CA ALA A 177 30.62 -15.57 -13.08
C ALA A 177 31.55 -14.70 -13.94
N PRO A 178 32.14 -15.18 -15.05
CA PRO A 178 33.00 -14.36 -15.90
C PRO A 178 32.28 -13.20 -16.59
N LEU A 179 30.95 -13.30 -16.77
CA LEU A 179 30.13 -12.25 -17.39
C LEU A 179 29.66 -11.22 -16.35
N VAL A 180 29.36 -11.68 -15.13
CA VAL A 180 28.96 -10.80 -14.02
C VAL A 180 30.14 -9.95 -13.53
N ASP A 181 31.36 -10.49 -13.56
CA ASP A 181 32.60 -9.78 -13.21
C ASP A 181 32.97 -8.66 -14.20
N GLN A 182 32.28 -8.54 -15.35
CA GLN A 182 32.48 -7.47 -16.34
C GLN A 182 31.56 -6.26 -16.14
N PHE A 183 30.57 -6.32 -15.25
CA PHE A 183 29.68 -5.17 -14.99
C PHE A 183 30.26 -4.24 -13.92
N CYS A 184 30.53 -3.00 -14.31
CA CYS A 184 30.94 -1.92 -13.42
C CYS A 184 29.80 -0.92 -13.17
N LEU A 185 29.74 -0.39 -11.94
CA LEU A 185 28.95 0.77 -11.59
C LEU A 185 29.56 2.04 -12.22
N ASN A 186 28.80 3.15 -12.26
CA ASN A 186 29.26 4.43 -12.84
C ASN A 186 30.49 5.03 -12.14
N ASP A 187 30.80 4.57 -10.93
CA ASP A 187 32.01 4.93 -10.16
C ASP A 187 33.19 3.96 -10.41
N GLY A 188 33.04 2.99 -11.32
CA GLY A 188 34.05 2.00 -11.68
C GLY A 188 34.12 0.78 -10.76
N GLN A 189 33.26 0.67 -9.74
CA GLN A 189 33.28 -0.50 -8.84
C GLN A 189 32.61 -1.73 -9.49
N PRO A 190 33.17 -2.95 -9.31
CA PRO A 190 32.56 -4.18 -9.80
C PRO A 190 31.28 -4.51 -9.00
N LEU A 191 30.21 -4.88 -9.71
CA LEU A 191 28.87 -5.09 -9.16
C LEU A 191 28.82 -6.13 -8.03
N GLY A 192 29.69 -7.15 -8.06
CA GLY A 192 29.74 -8.22 -7.07
C GLY A 192 30.12 -7.79 -5.65
N ASN A 193 30.78 -6.63 -5.49
CA ASN A 193 31.27 -6.14 -4.19
C ASN A 193 30.40 -5.02 -3.59
N ALA A 194 29.35 -4.59 -4.30
CA ALA A 194 28.51 -3.49 -3.85
C ALA A 194 27.49 -3.95 -2.80
N GLN A 195 27.76 -3.70 -1.50
CA GLN A 195 26.72 -3.74 -0.48
C GLN A 195 25.83 -2.48 -0.57
N ALA A 196 24.81 -2.53 -1.42
CA ALA A 196 23.80 -1.48 -1.46
C ALA A 196 22.90 -1.55 -0.21
N SER A 197 23.15 -0.67 0.77
CA SER A 197 22.26 -0.55 1.92
C SER A 197 20.94 0.12 1.51
N ALA A 198 19.84 -0.20 2.20
CA ALA A 198 18.56 0.51 2.00
C ALA A 198 18.64 2.03 2.27
N LYS A 199 19.68 2.49 3.00
CA LYS A 199 19.97 3.92 3.17
C LYS A 199 20.60 4.49 1.91
N THR A 200 21.58 3.79 1.32
CA THR A 200 22.25 4.18 0.07
C THR A 200 21.25 4.25 -1.07
N PHE A 201 20.40 3.21 -1.23
CA PHE A 201 19.34 3.22 -2.23
C PHE A 201 18.37 4.39 -2.05
N ARG A 202 17.89 4.66 -0.82
CA ARG A 202 17.00 5.79 -0.56
C ARG A 202 17.66 7.14 -0.86
N LEU A 203 18.93 7.31 -0.52
CA LEU A 203 19.67 8.54 -0.82
C LEU A 203 19.88 8.71 -2.33
N SER A 204 20.19 7.64 -3.06
CA SER A 204 20.32 7.66 -4.53
C SER A 204 18.98 7.91 -5.23
N VAL A 205 17.87 7.40 -4.70
CA VAL A 205 16.51 7.72 -5.19
C VAL A 205 16.16 9.17 -4.89
N LEU A 206 16.44 9.66 -3.68
CA LEU A 206 16.23 11.06 -3.31
C LEU A 206 17.11 12.02 -4.11
N SER A 207 18.30 11.61 -4.55
CA SER A 207 19.19 12.42 -5.39
C SER A 207 18.84 12.34 -6.88
N SER A 208 18.13 11.31 -7.33
CA SER A 208 17.72 11.13 -8.73
C SER A 208 16.29 11.60 -9.01
N MET A 209 15.48 11.80 -7.96
CA MET A 209 14.14 12.38 -8.08
C MET A 209 14.18 13.84 -7.67
N GLU A 210 13.74 14.73 -8.54
CA GLU A 210 13.40 16.09 -8.12
C GLU A 210 12.27 16.01 -7.08
N GLN A 211 12.55 16.41 -5.84
CA GLN A 211 11.50 16.54 -4.85
C GLN A 211 10.44 17.51 -5.37
N PRO A 212 9.13 17.17 -5.28
CA PRO A 212 8.08 18.11 -5.61
C PRO A 212 8.34 19.45 -4.92
N LEU A 213 8.39 20.55 -5.68
CA LEU A 213 8.74 21.89 -5.17
C LEU A 213 7.99 22.25 -3.87
N VAL A 214 6.73 21.81 -3.76
CA VAL A 214 5.88 22.02 -2.57
C VAL A 214 6.46 21.41 -1.29
N LEU A 215 7.12 20.24 -1.38
CA LEU A 215 7.76 19.59 -0.23
C LEU A 215 9.12 20.22 0.12
N GLN A 216 9.79 20.86 -0.84
CA GLN A 216 11.01 21.62 -0.58
C GLN A 216 10.73 22.89 0.22
N ASN A 217 9.53 23.48 0.04
CA ASN A 217 9.12 24.70 0.71
C ASN A 217 8.79 24.52 2.20
N ILE A 218 8.59 23.28 2.67
CA ILE A 218 8.30 23.01 4.08
C ILE A 218 9.58 22.63 4.81
N SER A 219 9.96 23.46 5.79
CA SER A 219 11.15 23.24 6.59
C SER A 219 11.09 21.94 7.42
N ALA A 220 12.26 21.38 7.74
CA ALA A 220 12.33 20.20 8.60
C ALA A 220 11.77 20.46 10.02
N SER A 221 11.82 21.71 10.51
CA SER A 221 11.23 22.10 11.79
C SER A 221 9.70 22.03 11.76
N HIS A 222 9.05 22.49 10.68
CA HIS A 222 7.59 22.40 10.56
C HIS A 222 7.10 20.95 10.48
N TRP A 223 7.84 20.08 9.80
CA TRP A 223 7.56 18.65 9.83
C TRP A 223 7.73 18.04 11.23
N LYS A 224 8.82 18.40 11.94
CA LYS A 224 9.05 17.94 13.32
C LYS A 224 7.97 18.42 14.28
N PHE A 225 7.40 19.60 14.06
CA PHE A 225 6.24 20.11 14.78
C PHE A 225 4.96 19.32 14.45
N PHE A 226 4.72 19.04 13.17
CA PHE A 226 3.48 18.42 12.71
C PHE A 226 3.30 16.95 13.11
N TRP A 227 4.36 16.14 13.01
CA TRP A 227 4.26 14.69 13.27
C TRP A 227 3.83 14.26 14.68
N PRO A 228 4.27 14.93 15.77
CA PRO A 228 3.83 14.57 17.13
C PRO A 228 2.41 15.03 17.46
N LEU A 229 1.77 15.88 16.65
CA LEU A 229 0.41 16.34 16.93
C LEU A 229 -0.57 15.17 17.05
N SER A 230 -1.40 15.19 18.09
CA SER A 230 -2.46 14.21 18.38
C SER A 230 -3.64 14.35 17.42
N LEU A 231 -3.40 14.05 16.14
CA LEU A 231 -4.41 14.11 15.09
C LEU A 231 -5.03 12.74 14.84
N THR A 232 -6.33 12.74 14.56
CA THR A 232 -7.00 11.57 14.00
C THR A 232 -6.37 11.19 12.66
N TYR A 233 -6.56 9.93 12.26
CA TYR A 233 -6.09 9.44 10.96
C TYR A 233 -6.58 10.32 9.80
N ILE A 234 -7.84 10.76 9.85
CA ILE A 234 -8.48 11.54 8.78
C ILE A 234 -7.87 12.93 8.69
N GLN A 235 -7.76 13.65 9.81
CA GLN A 235 -7.12 14.98 9.86
C GLN A 235 -5.70 14.94 9.28
N ARG A 236 -4.88 13.99 9.75
CA ARG A 236 -3.49 13.83 9.28
C ARG A 236 -3.43 13.45 7.80
N ASN A 237 -4.33 12.59 7.33
CA ASN A 237 -4.33 12.13 5.95
C ASN A 237 -4.70 13.24 4.96
N VAL A 238 -5.71 14.06 5.29
CA VAL A 238 -6.20 15.11 4.39
C VAL A 238 -5.15 16.20 4.21
N ILE A 239 -4.56 16.71 5.30
CA ILE A 239 -3.51 17.75 5.20
C ILE A 239 -2.27 17.23 4.47
N TYR A 240 -1.84 15.98 4.74
CA TYR A 240 -0.71 15.38 4.04
C TYR A 240 -0.97 15.22 2.55
N ARG A 241 -2.20 14.82 2.15
CA ARG A 241 -2.60 14.73 0.73
C ARG A 241 -2.72 16.08 0.06
N LEU A 242 -3.16 17.12 0.78
CA LEU A 242 -3.17 18.50 0.30
C LEU A 242 -1.73 18.95 -0.01
N ILE A 243 -0.82 18.83 0.96
CA ILE A 243 0.59 19.22 0.84
C ILE A 243 1.30 18.48 -0.29
N THR A 244 1.07 17.17 -0.41
CA THR A 244 1.72 16.33 -1.44
C THR A 244 1.07 16.44 -2.81
N GLY A 245 -0.02 17.21 -2.96
CA GLY A 245 -0.79 17.32 -4.21
C GLY A 245 -1.51 16.02 -4.61
N CYS A 246 -1.66 15.08 -3.67
CA CYS A 246 -2.27 13.76 -3.88
C CYS A 246 -3.74 13.70 -3.48
N ILE A 247 -4.37 14.84 -3.15
CA ILE A 247 -5.79 14.88 -2.86
C ILE A 247 -6.60 14.65 -4.16
N PRO A 248 -7.63 13.78 -4.15
CA PRO A 248 -8.32 13.37 -5.38
C PRO A 248 -9.36 14.42 -5.80
N SER A 249 -8.90 15.59 -6.22
CA SER A 249 -9.76 16.59 -6.87
C SER A 249 -10.27 16.08 -8.21
N ARG A 250 -11.41 16.58 -8.72
CA ARG A 250 -11.92 16.14 -10.01
C ARG A 250 -10.94 16.34 -11.15
N SER A 251 -10.18 17.44 -11.16
CA SER A 251 -9.15 17.65 -12.19
C SER A 251 -8.06 16.58 -12.15
N ARG A 252 -7.61 16.19 -10.95
CA ARG A 252 -6.64 15.10 -10.78
C ARG A 252 -7.23 13.74 -11.18
N LEU A 253 -8.47 13.46 -10.79
CA LEU A 253 -9.15 12.20 -11.11
C LEU A 253 -9.45 12.06 -12.60
N HIS A 254 -9.91 13.12 -13.26
CA HIS A 254 -10.09 13.19 -14.71
C HIS A 254 -8.76 12.97 -15.44
N TYR A 255 -7.69 13.64 -15.00
CA TYR A 255 -6.35 13.43 -15.57
C TYR A 255 -5.86 11.98 -15.43
N MET A 256 -6.06 11.36 -14.26
CA MET A 256 -5.60 9.98 -14.00
C MET A 256 -6.49 8.91 -14.64
N MET A 257 -7.79 9.15 -14.77
CA MET A 257 -8.79 8.18 -15.23
C MET A 257 -9.92 8.86 -16.02
N PRO A 258 -9.64 9.37 -17.23
CA PRO A 258 -10.61 10.15 -18.01
C PRO A 258 -11.84 9.33 -18.42
N GLY A 259 -11.69 8.01 -18.57
CA GLY A 259 -12.81 7.10 -18.88
C GLY A 259 -13.75 6.77 -17.72
N VAL A 260 -13.38 7.14 -16.48
CA VAL A 260 -14.23 6.98 -15.27
C VAL A 260 -14.76 8.33 -14.80
N PHE A 261 -13.95 9.38 -14.98
CA PHE A 261 -14.26 10.74 -14.60
C PHE A 261 -14.29 11.59 -15.86
N GLU A 262 -15.44 11.69 -16.52
CA GLU A 262 -15.57 12.34 -17.84
C GLU A 262 -15.34 13.86 -17.81
N SER A 263 -15.39 14.48 -16.62
CA SER A 263 -15.22 15.93 -16.44
C SER A 263 -14.30 16.25 -15.26
N HIS A 264 -13.51 17.30 -15.44
CA HIS A 264 -12.69 17.95 -14.41
C HIS A 264 -13.47 19.00 -13.59
N ASN A 265 -14.76 19.18 -13.86
CA ASN A 265 -15.59 20.18 -13.19
C ASN A 265 -15.90 19.76 -11.75
N CYS A 266 -16.07 20.75 -10.87
CA CYS A 266 -16.53 20.52 -9.51
C CYS A 266 -17.93 19.89 -9.53
N PRO A 267 -18.17 18.76 -8.84
CA PRO A 267 -19.48 18.12 -8.85
C PRO A 267 -20.48 18.84 -7.95
N VAL A 268 -20.02 19.79 -7.12
CA VAL A 268 -20.84 20.54 -6.17
C VAL A 268 -21.35 21.86 -6.77
N CYS A 269 -20.48 22.66 -7.36
CA CYS A 269 -20.83 23.98 -7.90
C CYS A 269 -20.66 24.10 -9.41
N LEU A 270 -20.28 23.03 -10.10
CA LEU A 270 -20.09 22.97 -11.56
C LEU A 270 -18.99 23.89 -12.10
N SER A 271 -18.14 24.45 -11.23
CA SER A 271 -16.95 25.21 -11.64
C SER A 271 -16.10 24.40 -12.61
N PRO A 272 -15.58 25.01 -13.69
CA PRO A 272 -14.93 24.28 -14.77
C PRO A 272 -13.58 23.66 -14.39
N ASN A 273 -13.02 23.89 -13.20
CA ASN A 273 -11.75 23.26 -12.81
C ASN A 273 -11.68 23.07 -11.30
N GLU A 274 -11.97 21.87 -10.81
CA GLU A 274 -11.79 21.56 -9.40
C GLU A 274 -10.34 21.18 -9.08
N THR A 275 -9.55 22.19 -8.75
CA THR A 275 -8.22 22.03 -8.17
C THR A 275 -8.29 21.56 -6.71
N ALA A 276 -7.16 21.17 -6.11
CA ALA A 276 -7.08 20.90 -4.68
C ALA A 276 -7.54 22.09 -3.81
N SER A 277 -7.22 23.31 -4.25
CA SER A 277 -7.66 24.54 -3.58
C SER A 277 -9.18 24.71 -3.68
N HIS A 278 -9.75 24.50 -4.86
CA HIS A 278 -11.21 24.58 -5.04
C HIS A 278 -11.95 23.50 -4.23
N LEU A 279 -11.43 22.27 -4.25
CA LEU A 279 -11.99 21.12 -3.55
C LEU A 279 -12.13 21.37 -2.04
N LEU A 280 -11.21 22.10 -1.41
CA LEU A 280 -11.17 22.26 0.05
C LEU A 280 -11.52 23.67 0.53
N PHE A 281 -11.37 24.70 -0.32
CA PHE A 281 -11.49 26.10 0.07
C PHE A 281 -12.46 26.87 -0.83
N ASP A 282 -12.19 26.95 -2.13
CA ASP A 282 -12.84 27.95 -3.02
C ASP A 282 -14.21 27.52 -3.55
N CYS A 283 -14.63 26.27 -3.31
CA CYS A 283 -15.98 25.86 -3.67
C CYS A 283 -16.98 26.64 -2.78
N PRO A 284 -18.00 27.33 -3.34
CA PRO A 284 -18.85 28.26 -2.58
C PRO A 284 -19.40 27.75 -1.24
N PRO A 285 -19.94 26.52 -1.11
CA PRO A 285 -20.41 26.04 0.18
C PRO A 285 -19.27 25.72 1.16
N LYS A 286 -18.06 25.41 0.69
CA LYS A 286 -16.87 25.19 1.54
C LYS A 286 -16.25 26.51 1.97
N GLU A 287 -16.26 27.50 1.08
CA GLU A 287 -15.86 28.87 1.40
C GLU A 287 -16.71 29.42 2.54
N LYS A 288 -18.05 29.23 2.50
CA LYS A 288 -18.95 29.59 3.60
C LYS A 288 -18.59 28.93 4.94
N VAL A 289 -18.13 27.68 4.92
CA VAL A 289 -17.64 27.01 6.14
C VAL A 289 -16.40 27.73 6.67
N TRP A 290 -15.42 28.02 5.81
CA TRP A 290 -14.21 28.75 6.22
C TRP A 290 -14.54 30.14 6.77
N GLN A 291 -15.45 30.88 6.15
CA GLN A 291 -15.92 32.17 6.66
C GLN A 291 -16.57 32.04 8.05
N GLY A 292 -17.40 31.01 8.24
CA GLY A 292 -17.97 30.70 9.56
C GLY A 292 -16.91 30.37 10.61
N VAL A 293 -15.88 29.62 10.23
CA VAL A 293 -14.77 29.28 11.14
C VAL A 293 -13.91 30.51 11.48
N ILE A 294 -13.62 31.37 10.51
CA ILE A 294 -12.91 32.63 10.73
C ILE A 294 -13.67 33.48 11.73
N PHE A 295 -14.98 33.68 11.49
CA PHE A 295 -15.83 34.50 12.35
C PHE A 295 -15.94 33.96 13.78
N GLU A 296 -16.06 32.65 13.95
CA GLU A 296 -16.35 32.03 15.24
C GLU A 296 -15.10 31.68 16.07
N PHE A 297 -14.00 31.29 15.41
CA PHE A 297 -12.83 30.75 16.12
C PHE A 297 -11.58 31.58 15.96
N LEU A 298 -11.40 32.33 14.87
CA LEU A 298 -10.14 32.99 14.54
C LEU A 298 -10.22 34.50 14.73
N TRP A 299 -9.12 35.19 14.39
CA TRP A 299 -9.10 36.63 14.36
C TRP A 299 -9.86 37.16 13.12
N PRO A 300 -10.68 38.22 13.22
CA PRO A 300 -11.55 38.66 12.11
C PRO A 300 -10.83 39.06 10.82
N THR A 301 -9.54 39.40 10.88
CA THR A 301 -8.76 39.77 9.69
C THR A 301 -8.08 38.58 9.02
N THR A 302 -8.17 37.37 9.57
CA THR A 302 -7.61 36.16 8.95
C THR A 302 -8.34 35.88 7.65
N SER A 303 -7.60 35.81 6.55
CA SER A 303 -8.13 35.50 5.23
C SER A 303 -8.07 33.99 4.93
N ILE A 304 -8.88 33.53 3.97
CA ILE A 304 -8.77 32.15 3.47
C ILE A 304 -7.40 31.91 2.82
N THR A 305 -6.79 32.93 2.23
CA THR A 305 -5.44 32.86 1.67
C THR A 305 -4.42 32.58 2.77
N ASP A 306 -4.48 33.28 3.90
CA ASP A 306 -3.59 33.07 5.05
C ASP A 306 -3.71 31.63 5.56
N ILE A 307 -4.94 31.11 5.64
CA ILE A 307 -5.22 29.72 6.04
C ILE A 307 -4.58 28.73 5.06
N LYS A 308 -4.71 28.97 3.74
CA LYS A 308 -4.12 28.09 2.72
C LYS A 308 -2.60 28.08 2.83
N GLU A 309 -1.99 29.25 2.96
CA GLU A 309 -0.54 29.40 3.09
C GLU A 309 -0.05 28.67 4.33
N ALA A 310 -0.69 28.90 5.49
CA ALA A 310 -0.34 28.23 6.74
C ALA A 310 -0.46 26.71 6.67
N LEU A 311 -1.54 26.18 6.06
CA LEU A 311 -1.73 24.74 5.89
C LEU A 311 -0.74 24.12 4.90
N LEU A 312 -0.36 24.83 3.83
CA LEU A 312 0.59 24.35 2.84
C LEU A 312 2.06 24.46 3.30
N SER A 313 2.37 25.41 4.18
CA SER A 313 3.73 25.59 4.74
C SER A 313 3.93 24.88 6.08
N LEU A 314 2.83 24.45 6.72
CA LEU A 314 2.78 24.02 8.12
C LEU A 314 3.34 25.07 9.09
N ASP A 315 3.28 26.34 8.72
CA ASP A 315 3.63 27.49 9.54
C ASP A 315 2.36 28.22 9.97
N PHE A 316 2.09 28.23 11.27
CA PHE A 316 0.89 28.84 11.84
C PHE A 316 1.20 30.12 12.63
N SER A 317 2.40 30.69 12.47
CA SER A 317 2.85 31.85 13.23
C SER A 317 1.93 33.07 13.05
N ASP A 318 1.38 33.26 11.85
CA ASP A 318 0.46 34.35 11.54
C ASP A 318 -0.98 34.09 11.97
N ILE A 319 -1.33 32.83 12.33
CA ILE A 319 -2.65 32.43 12.80
C ILE A 319 -2.53 31.90 14.24
N TRP A 320 -2.22 32.82 15.15
CA TRP A 320 -1.93 32.51 16.56
C TRP A 320 -3.12 32.69 17.50
N TYR A 321 -4.15 33.45 17.10
CA TYR A 321 -5.28 33.77 17.97
C TYR A 321 -6.48 32.82 17.79
N SER A 322 -7.03 32.36 18.91
CA SER A 322 -8.29 31.60 18.99
C SER A 322 -9.28 32.28 19.93
N GLN A 323 -10.54 32.44 19.52
CA GLN A 323 -11.63 32.92 20.39
C GLN A 323 -12.00 31.89 21.47
N VAL A 324 -11.75 30.62 21.21
CA VAL A 324 -12.01 29.53 22.16
C VAL A 324 -10.75 29.27 22.98
N LYS A 325 -10.86 29.38 24.30
CA LYS A 325 -9.77 29.08 25.23
C LYS A 325 -9.48 27.57 25.25
N GLY A 326 -8.21 27.21 25.36
CA GLY A 326 -7.77 25.82 25.50
C GLY A 326 -7.59 25.07 24.18
N ILE A 327 -7.75 25.72 23.02
CA ILE A 327 -7.42 25.12 21.71
C ILE A 327 -6.54 26.06 20.90
N HIS A 328 -5.52 25.47 20.27
CA HIS A 328 -4.70 26.21 19.32
C HIS A 328 -5.42 26.38 17.97
N PRO A 329 -5.28 27.53 17.29
CA PRO A 329 -5.95 27.77 16.00
C PRO A 329 -5.64 26.72 14.94
N TYR A 330 -4.39 26.25 14.86
CA TYR A 330 -3.99 25.23 13.89
C TYR A 330 -4.79 23.92 14.05
N ILE A 331 -5.20 23.55 15.27
CA ILE A 331 -6.07 22.38 15.49
C ILE A 331 -7.45 22.64 14.90
N VAL A 332 -8.01 23.85 15.09
CA VAL A 332 -9.30 24.24 14.49
C VAL A 332 -9.22 24.17 12.96
N LEU A 333 -8.12 24.63 12.35
CA LEU A 333 -7.91 24.54 10.90
C LEU A 333 -7.87 23.08 10.42
N LEU A 334 -7.13 22.21 11.13
CA LEU A 334 -7.01 20.79 10.80
C LEU A 334 -8.33 20.02 10.98
N ILE A 335 -9.10 20.34 12.03
CA ILE A 335 -10.46 19.84 12.22
C ILE A 335 -11.34 20.28 11.05
N THR A 336 -11.36 21.57 10.73
CA THR A 336 -12.17 22.14 9.65
C THR A 336 -11.89 21.46 8.32
N LEU A 337 -10.61 21.31 7.97
CA LEU A 337 -10.18 20.63 6.75
C LEU A 337 -10.72 19.19 6.68
N SER A 338 -10.66 18.47 7.80
CA SER A 338 -11.16 17.09 7.89
C SER A 338 -12.69 16.99 7.78
N GLN A 339 -13.42 17.93 8.37
CA GLN A 339 -14.89 17.95 8.33
C GLN A 339 -15.41 18.31 6.93
N ILE A 340 -14.76 19.28 6.26
CA ILE A 340 -15.04 19.61 4.86
C ILE A 340 -14.79 18.39 3.96
N TRP A 341 -13.65 17.71 4.16
CA TRP A 341 -13.31 16.50 3.42
C TRP A 341 -14.34 15.39 3.62
N LEU A 342 -14.73 15.12 4.87
CA LEU A 342 -15.75 14.11 5.19
C LEU A 342 -17.10 14.42 4.55
N ALA A 343 -17.55 15.67 4.64
CA ALA A 343 -18.79 16.10 4.00
C ALA A 343 -18.73 15.96 2.47
N HIS A 344 -17.58 16.28 1.86
CA HIS A 344 -17.38 16.08 0.43
C HIS A 344 -17.38 14.59 0.04
N MET A 345 -16.75 13.72 0.82
CA MET A 345 -16.81 12.27 0.57
C MET A 345 -18.23 11.72 0.66
N ARG A 346 -19.02 12.16 1.66
CA ARG A 346 -20.44 11.80 1.77
C ARG A 346 -21.26 12.30 0.58
N PHE A 347 -20.96 13.49 0.06
CA PHE A 347 -21.57 13.97 -1.17
C PHE A 347 -21.24 13.07 -2.36
N VAL A 348 -19.96 12.69 -2.53
CA VAL A 348 -19.50 11.88 -3.67
C VAL A 348 -20.02 10.44 -3.62
N PHE A 349 -20.01 9.80 -2.45
CA PHE A 349 -20.35 8.38 -2.33
C PHE A 349 -21.80 8.12 -1.95
N ASP A 350 -22.38 8.98 -1.13
CA ASP A 350 -23.72 8.79 -0.55
C ASP A 350 -24.75 9.79 -1.10
N ASN A 351 -24.37 10.68 -2.02
CA ASN A 351 -25.19 11.76 -2.56
C ASN A 351 -25.81 12.68 -1.49
N ILE A 352 -25.17 12.79 -0.32
CA ILE A 352 -25.62 13.68 0.75
C ILE A 352 -25.22 15.12 0.42
N ILE A 353 -26.20 16.02 0.36
CA ILE A 353 -25.99 17.44 0.03
C ILE A 353 -25.04 18.09 1.05
N LEU A 354 -24.13 18.92 0.54
CA LEU A 354 -23.17 19.66 1.36
C LEU A 354 -23.85 20.91 1.95
N VAL A 355 -24.19 20.86 3.23
CA VAL A 355 -24.83 21.96 3.98
C VAL A 355 -23.79 22.61 4.90
N PRO A 356 -23.33 23.86 4.63
CA PRO A 356 -22.27 24.52 5.40
C PRO A 356 -22.54 24.57 6.91
N GLU A 357 -23.78 24.85 7.31
CA GLU A 357 -24.23 25.01 8.68
C GLU A 357 -24.10 23.70 9.46
N ALA A 358 -24.42 22.56 8.83
CA ALA A 358 -24.27 21.24 9.43
C ALA A 358 -22.79 20.89 9.63
N ILE A 359 -21.92 21.31 8.71
CA ILE A 359 -20.47 21.11 8.84
C ILE A 359 -19.93 21.96 10.00
N LEU A 360 -20.36 23.22 10.12
CA LEU A 360 -20.00 24.10 11.24
C LEU A 360 -20.44 23.52 12.59
N VAL A 361 -21.62 22.92 12.68
CA VAL A 361 -22.07 22.22 13.89
C VAL A 361 -21.12 21.06 14.26
N ASN A 362 -20.71 20.26 13.28
CA ASN A 362 -19.75 19.18 13.53
C ASN A 362 -18.37 19.71 13.94
N ILE A 363 -17.91 20.81 13.34
CA ILE A 363 -16.65 21.47 13.71
C ILE A 363 -16.71 21.93 15.16
N ARG A 364 -17.77 22.64 15.57
CA ARG A 364 -18.00 23.06 16.97
C ARG A 364 -17.96 21.89 17.93
N PHE A 365 -18.66 20.81 17.59
CA PHE A 365 -18.70 19.61 18.42
C PHE A 365 -17.30 19.00 18.60
N THR A 366 -16.56 18.81 17.50
CA THR A 366 -15.20 18.25 17.56
C THR A 366 -14.24 19.17 18.30
N VAL A 367 -14.31 20.50 18.09
CA VAL A 367 -13.47 21.47 18.81
C VAL A 367 -13.71 21.38 20.32
N ARG A 368 -14.97 21.34 20.77
CA ARG A 368 -15.29 21.19 22.20
C ARG A 368 -14.75 19.88 22.76
N GLN A 369 -14.96 18.77 22.05
CA GLN A 369 -14.46 17.47 22.45
C GLN A 369 -12.92 17.48 22.60
N THR A 370 -12.19 18.09 21.67
CA THR A 370 -10.72 18.18 21.75
C THR A 370 -10.26 19.03 22.94
N VAL A 371 -10.95 20.14 23.23
CA VAL A 371 -10.67 20.95 24.43
C VAL A 371 -10.88 20.15 25.71
N ASP A 372 -11.97 19.39 25.80
CA ASP A 372 -12.30 18.59 26.98
C ASP A 372 -11.28 17.44 27.18
N GLU A 373 -10.86 16.77 26.11
CA GLU A 373 -9.84 15.70 26.14
C GLU A 373 -8.47 16.23 26.59
N ASP A 374 -8.04 17.39 26.07
CA ASP A 374 -6.77 18.01 26.45
C ASP A 374 -6.77 18.51 27.91
N GLN A 375 -7.93 18.97 28.42
CA GLN A 375 -8.07 19.33 29.84
C GLN A 375 -7.90 18.10 30.75
N ILE A 376 -8.51 16.96 30.38
CA ILE A 376 -8.35 15.72 31.14
C ILE A 376 -6.90 15.24 31.13
N HIS A 377 -6.22 15.33 29.98
CA HIS A 377 -4.82 14.94 29.86
C HIS A 377 -3.83 15.85 30.58
N SER A 378 -4.18 17.11 30.83
CA SER A 378 -3.32 18.04 31.59
C SER A 378 -3.48 17.94 33.12
N LEU A 379 -4.52 17.22 33.60
CA LEU A 379 -4.77 16.93 35.02
C LEU A 379 -4.19 15.58 35.48
N LEU A 380 -3.66 14.77 34.56
CA LEU A 380 -3.00 13.48 34.79
C LEU A 380 -1.48 13.63 34.60
#